data_AF-A0A9E7G2L7-F1
#
_entry.id   AF-A0A9E7G2L7-F1
#
_cell.length_a   1.000
_cell.length_b   1.000
_cell.length_c   1.000
_cell.angle_alpha   90.00
_cell.angle_beta   90.00
_cell.angle_gamma   90.00
#
_symmetry.space_group_name_H-M   'P 1'
#
loop_
_entity.id
_entity.type
_entity.pdbx_description
1 polymer ?
#
loop_
_entity_poly.entity_id
_entity_poly.type
_entity_poly.pdbx_seq_one_letter_code
_entity_poly.pdbx_strand_id
1 'polypeptide(L)'
;MAAKTLLLALLAMASSLAMASDPSPLQDFCVADKDSKVLVNGFVCKDPKVRWQPKSSSSLLAMASSLAMASDPSPLQDFCVADKASKVLVNGFVCKDPMQVTAEDFFAMGLDKAGNTENKVGSMVTAVNVNKLAGLNTLGISMVRIDYAPRGLNPPHTHPVPPRSSPTALGRLRHIQHRQRQSSLHQDAEEGRRVCVPEGLIHFQFNPGHTKTVAIGALSSQNPGTITIANAVFGSKPPISDDVLAKAFQVDKKTVDWLQAQFWADNNN
;
A
#
# COMPACT_ATOMS: atom_id res chain seq x y z
N MET A 1 -42.56 27.57 -21.53
CA MET A 1 -41.43 26.72 -21.96
C MET A 1 -40.28 26.66 -20.95
N ALA A 2 -40.02 27.69 -20.14
CA ALA A 2 -38.93 27.71 -19.15
C ALA A 2 -39.08 26.74 -17.95
N ALA A 3 -40.31 26.40 -17.55
CA ALA A 3 -40.54 25.51 -16.40
C ALA A 3 -40.24 24.02 -16.69
N LYS A 4 -40.36 23.58 -17.95
CA LYS A 4 -40.05 22.20 -18.36
C LYS A 4 -38.54 21.95 -18.48
N THR A 5 -37.77 22.97 -18.87
CA THR A 5 -36.30 22.91 -18.87
C THR A 5 -35.71 22.92 -17.46
N LEU A 6 -36.35 23.62 -16.50
CA LEU A 6 -35.91 23.60 -15.10
C LEU A 6 -36.17 22.24 -14.42
N LEU A 7 -37.26 21.56 -14.78
CA LEU A 7 -37.56 20.23 -14.25
C LEU A 7 -36.60 19.15 -14.78
N LEU A 8 -36.18 19.23 -16.06
CA LEU A 8 -35.13 18.34 -16.60
C LEU A 8 -33.75 18.62 -15.97
N ALA A 9 -33.44 19.88 -15.63
CA ALA A 9 -32.19 20.22 -14.95
C ALA A 9 -32.16 19.70 -13.49
N LEU A 10 -33.30 19.65 -12.81
CA LEU A 10 -33.41 19.10 -11.44
C LEU A 10 -33.41 17.57 -11.42
N LEU A 11 -33.97 16.90 -12.43
CA LEU A 11 -33.89 15.43 -12.57
C LEU A 11 -32.48 14.93 -12.91
N ALA A 12 -31.61 15.78 -13.49
CA ALA A 12 -30.20 15.46 -13.71
C ALA A 12 -29.33 15.57 -12.44
N MET A 13 -29.84 16.12 -11.34
CA MET A 13 -29.16 16.18 -10.03
C MET A 13 -29.56 15.04 -9.09
N ALA A 14 -30.44 14.13 -9.53
CA ALA A 14 -30.61 12.83 -8.88
C ALA A 14 -29.66 11.79 -9.51
N SER A 15 -28.40 12.16 -9.74
CA SER A 15 -27.35 11.15 -9.85
C SER A 15 -27.29 10.48 -8.49
N SER A 16 -27.86 9.27 -8.41
CA SER A 16 -27.51 8.32 -7.38
C SER A 16 -26.00 8.40 -7.24
N LEU A 17 -25.50 8.72 -6.05
CA LEU A 17 -24.10 8.46 -5.72
C LEU A 17 -23.95 6.94 -5.74
N ALA A 18 -23.86 6.37 -6.95
CA ALA A 18 -23.26 5.08 -7.15
C ALA A 18 -21.78 5.34 -6.88
N MET A 19 -21.37 5.14 -5.63
CA MET A 19 -19.97 4.94 -5.31
C MET A 19 -19.57 3.61 -5.95
N ALA A 20 -19.28 3.64 -7.25
CA ALA A 20 -18.47 2.62 -7.87
C ALA A 20 -17.03 2.94 -7.46
N SER A 21 -16.66 2.52 -6.26
CA SER A 21 -15.26 2.39 -5.88
C SER A 21 -14.74 1.20 -6.65
N ASP A 22 -14.00 1.43 -7.74
CA ASP A 22 -13.16 0.39 -8.30
C ASP A 22 -12.05 0.15 -7.26
N PRO A 23 -12.05 -1.00 -6.56
CA PRO A 23 -11.03 -1.25 -5.55
C PRO A 23 -9.68 -1.21 -6.25
N SER A 24 -8.80 -0.31 -5.81
CA SER A 24 -7.42 -0.32 -6.32
C SER A 24 -6.88 -1.73 -6.24
N PRO A 25 -6.24 -2.21 -7.31
CA PRO A 25 -5.82 -3.58 -7.35
C PRO A 25 -4.81 -3.80 -6.22
N LEU A 26 -5.01 -4.86 -5.42
CA LEU A 26 -4.07 -5.32 -4.39
C LEU A 26 -2.73 -5.80 -4.99
N GLN A 27 -2.62 -5.76 -6.32
CA GLN A 27 -1.49 -6.12 -7.15
C GLN A 27 -1.23 -4.98 -8.14
N ASP A 28 0.04 -4.71 -8.46
CA ASP A 28 0.43 -3.53 -9.24
C ASP A 28 -0.22 -3.47 -10.66
N PHE A 29 -0.62 -4.62 -11.23
CA PHE A 29 -1.32 -4.70 -12.52
C PHE A 29 -2.27 -5.91 -12.60
N CYS A 30 -3.58 -5.69 -12.73
CA CYS A 30 -4.55 -6.72 -13.13
C CYS A 30 -5.36 -6.24 -14.33
N VAL A 31 -5.26 -6.95 -15.46
CA VAL A 31 -6.10 -6.71 -16.64
C VAL A 31 -7.17 -7.80 -16.69
N ALA A 32 -8.43 -7.41 -16.65
CA ALA A 32 -9.56 -8.35 -16.70
C ALA A 32 -9.52 -9.23 -17.96
N ASP A 33 -9.60 -10.55 -17.75
CA ASP A 33 -9.81 -11.55 -18.78
C ASP A 33 -11.30 -11.80 -18.97
N LYS A 34 -11.86 -11.20 -20.03
CA LYS A 34 -13.29 -11.29 -20.35
C LYS A 34 -13.69 -12.65 -20.92
N ASP A 35 -12.71 -13.48 -21.31
CA ASP A 35 -12.94 -14.77 -21.95
C ASP A 35 -12.74 -15.95 -20.98
N SER A 36 -12.44 -15.66 -19.70
CA SER A 36 -12.23 -16.68 -18.68
C SER A 36 -13.51 -17.46 -18.40
N LYS A 37 -13.39 -18.80 -18.35
CA LYS A 37 -14.48 -19.71 -17.98
C LYS A 37 -14.56 -19.96 -16.47
N VAL A 38 -13.67 -19.36 -15.69
CA VAL A 38 -13.62 -19.52 -14.23
C VAL A 38 -14.60 -18.53 -13.59
N LEU A 39 -15.57 -19.04 -12.86
CA LEU A 39 -16.55 -18.24 -12.14
C LEU A 39 -15.95 -17.79 -10.80
N VAL A 40 -15.67 -16.50 -10.70
CA VAL A 40 -15.23 -15.82 -9.47
C VAL A 40 -16.14 -14.61 -9.23
N ASN A 41 -16.16 -14.10 -8.00
CA ASN A 41 -16.89 -12.86 -7.70
C ASN A 41 -16.07 -11.66 -8.26
N GLY A 42 -16.16 -11.42 -9.57
CA GLY A 42 -15.35 -10.45 -10.31
C GLY A 42 -14.83 -10.99 -11.65
N PHE A 43 -13.73 -10.42 -12.15
CA PHE A 43 -13.04 -10.93 -13.35
C PHE A 43 -11.69 -11.57 -12.97
N VAL A 44 -11.32 -12.62 -13.71
CA VAL A 44 -9.97 -13.21 -13.62
C VAL A 44 -8.95 -12.27 -14.25
N CYS A 45 -7.75 -12.15 -13.69
CA CYS A 45 -6.67 -11.38 -14.30
C CYS A 45 -5.97 -12.20 -15.39
N LYS A 46 -5.63 -11.57 -16.52
CA LYS A 46 -4.79 -12.18 -17.57
C LYS A 46 -3.39 -12.51 -17.05
N ASP A 47 -2.78 -13.56 -17.61
CA ASP A 47 -1.38 -13.92 -17.32
C ASP A 47 -0.43 -12.76 -17.74
N PRO A 48 0.41 -12.23 -16.82
CA PRO A 48 1.32 -11.12 -17.09
C PRO A 48 2.38 -11.42 -18.17
N LYS A 49 2.56 -12.68 -18.60
CA LYS A 49 3.49 -13.05 -19.69
C LYS A 49 3.01 -12.70 -21.10
N VAL A 50 1.76 -12.26 -21.27
CA VAL A 50 1.23 -11.87 -22.58
C VAL A 50 1.62 -10.43 -22.90
N ARG A 51 2.50 -10.24 -23.88
CA ARG A 51 3.02 -8.93 -24.32
C ARG A 51 1.90 -8.02 -24.85
N TRP A 52 1.75 -6.86 -24.24
CA TRP A 52 0.80 -5.82 -24.64
C TRP A 52 1.21 -5.12 -25.94
N GLN A 53 0.23 -4.94 -26.83
CA GLN A 53 0.27 -4.04 -27.99
C GLN A 53 -1.00 -3.17 -27.94
N PRO A 54 -0.92 -1.88 -27.59
CA PRO A 54 -2.10 -1.03 -27.59
C PRO A 54 -2.50 -0.71 -29.04
N LYS A 55 -3.71 -1.10 -29.44
CA LYS A 55 -4.35 -0.57 -30.66
C LYS A 55 -5.04 0.75 -30.28
N SER A 56 -4.67 1.84 -30.95
CA SER A 56 -5.30 3.14 -30.75
C SER A 56 -6.67 3.19 -31.42
N SER A 57 -7.69 3.61 -30.67
CA SER A 57 -8.98 4.06 -31.18
C SER A 57 -9.31 5.35 -30.45
N SER A 58 -9.30 6.48 -31.17
CA SER A 58 -9.60 7.80 -30.63
C SER A 58 -11.11 7.97 -30.49
N SER A 59 -11.63 7.80 -29.27
CA SER A 59 -12.94 8.31 -28.88
C SER A 59 -12.75 9.44 -27.87
N LEU A 60 -13.32 10.61 -28.17
CA LEU A 60 -13.41 11.74 -27.25
C LEU A 60 -14.42 11.38 -26.15
N LEU A 61 -13.91 10.99 -24.98
CA LEU A 61 -14.71 10.77 -23.77
C LEU A 61 -14.73 12.07 -22.95
N ALA A 62 -15.92 12.56 -22.61
CA ALA A 62 -16.06 13.68 -21.68
C ALA A 62 -15.46 13.29 -20.32
N MET A 63 -14.43 14.02 -19.88
CA MET A 63 -13.80 13.85 -18.56
C MET A 63 -14.76 14.34 -17.47
N ALA A 64 -15.64 13.45 -17.01
CA ALA A 64 -16.23 13.59 -15.69
C ALA A 64 -15.16 13.21 -14.66
N SER A 65 -14.66 14.19 -13.92
CA SER A 65 -13.69 13.97 -12.84
C SER A 65 -14.35 13.22 -11.68
N SER A 66 -14.40 11.90 -11.72
CA SER A 66 -14.78 11.10 -10.56
C SER A 66 -13.63 11.07 -9.56
N LEU A 67 -13.90 11.40 -8.29
CA LEU A 67 -12.99 11.11 -7.20
C LEU A 67 -12.87 9.58 -7.09
N ALA A 68 -11.74 9.01 -7.51
CA ALA A 68 -11.44 7.61 -7.29
C ALA A 68 -10.91 7.46 -5.86
N MET A 69 -11.63 6.70 -5.03
CA MET A 69 -11.18 6.30 -3.70
C MET A 69 -10.78 4.84 -3.73
N ALA A 70 -9.55 4.58 -3.34
CA ALA A 70 -8.92 3.28 -3.35
C ALA A 70 -9.00 2.67 -1.94
N SER A 71 -9.66 1.54 -1.79
CA SER A 71 -9.63 0.75 -0.56
C SER A 71 -9.88 -0.71 -0.87
N ASP A 72 -9.54 -1.59 0.07
CA ASP A 72 -9.92 -3.01 -0.05
C ASP A 72 -11.46 -3.12 -0.17
N PRO A 73 -11.98 -4.03 -1.02
CA PRO A 73 -13.41 -4.31 -1.10
C PRO A 73 -13.96 -4.79 0.25
N SER A 74 -15.20 -4.43 0.56
CA SER A 74 -15.87 -5.02 1.72
C SER A 74 -16.11 -6.52 1.53
N PRO A 75 -15.98 -7.35 2.58
CA PRO A 75 -16.26 -8.77 2.48
C PRO A 75 -17.76 -9.02 2.24
N LEU A 76 -18.07 -10.08 1.48
CA LEU A 76 -19.44 -10.49 1.16
C LEU A 76 -19.92 -11.71 1.96
N GLN A 77 -19.06 -12.20 2.85
CA GLN A 77 -19.28 -13.35 3.74
C GLN A 77 -18.40 -13.18 4.99
N ASP A 78 -18.63 -13.99 6.03
CA ASP A 78 -17.93 -13.87 7.31
C ASP A 78 -16.41 -14.02 7.19
N PHE A 79 -15.94 -14.96 6.36
CA PHE A 79 -14.52 -15.17 6.09
C PHE A 79 -14.28 -15.71 4.68
N CYS A 80 -13.08 -15.43 4.16
CA CYS A 80 -12.58 -15.98 2.90
C CYS A 80 -11.07 -16.16 3.03
N VAL A 81 -10.62 -17.26 3.64
CA VAL A 81 -9.18 -17.56 3.83
C VAL A 81 -8.51 -17.63 2.46
N ALA A 82 -7.40 -16.92 2.26
CA ALA A 82 -6.67 -16.95 0.98
C ALA A 82 -6.15 -18.35 0.64
N ASP A 83 -6.58 -18.89 -0.51
CA ASP A 83 -5.97 -20.06 -1.14
C ASP A 83 -4.72 -19.63 -1.92
N LYS A 84 -3.56 -19.82 -1.30
CA LYS A 84 -2.25 -19.50 -1.89
C LYS A 84 -1.77 -20.54 -2.91
N ALA A 85 -2.44 -21.69 -3.02
CA ALA A 85 -2.11 -22.75 -3.97
C ALA A 85 -2.90 -22.62 -5.28
N SER A 86 -4.00 -21.85 -5.27
CA SER A 86 -4.79 -21.58 -6.47
C SER A 86 -3.95 -20.92 -7.56
N LYS A 87 -4.14 -21.39 -8.80
CA LYS A 87 -3.53 -20.79 -10.01
C LYS A 87 -4.42 -19.73 -10.65
N VAL A 88 -5.62 -19.51 -10.12
CA VAL A 88 -6.56 -18.52 -10.63
C VAL A 88 -6.17 -17.16 -10.08
N LEU A 89 -5.98 -16.19 -10.97
CA LEU A 89 -5.62 -14.82 -10.61
C LEU A 89 -6.88 -13.97 -10.47
N VAL A 90 -7.07 -13.35 -9.32
CA VAL A 90 -8.15 -12.40 -9.02
C VAL A 90 -7.57 -11.18 -8.29
N ASN A 91 -8.34 -10.10 -8.15
CA ASN A 91 -7.96 -9.02 -7.23
C ASN A 91 -7.97 -9.57 -5.78
N GLY A 92 -6.79 -9.64 -5.15
CA GLY A 92 -6.60 -10.35 -3.88
C GLY A 92 -6.33 -11.84 -4.09
N PHE A 93 -7.08 -12.70 -3.39
CA PHE A 93 -6.92 -14.16 -3.43
C PHE A 93 -8.26 -14.86 -3.56
N VAL A 94 -8.25 -15.99 -4.25
CA VAL A 94 -9.38 -16.94 -4.23
C VAL A 94 -9.55 -17.49 -2.81
N CYS A 95 -10.79 -17.75 -2.39
CA CYS A 95 -11.08 -18.34 -1.08
C CYS A 95 -10.78 -19.85 -1.09
N LYS A 96 -10.17 -20.33 -0.01
CA LYS A 96 -10.13 -21.75 0.37
C LYS A 96 -11.57 -22.25 0.60
N ASP A 97 -11.79 -23.55 0.38
CA ASP A 97 -13.06 -24.21 0.72
C ASP A 97 -13.38 -24.01 2.21
N PRO A 98 -14.55 -23.42 2.58
CA PRO A 98 -14.93 -23.20 3.97
C PRO A 98 -14.90 -24.45 4.84
N MET A 99 -15.11 -25.65 4.28
CA MET A 99 -15.05 -26.91 5.02
C MET A 99 -13.62 -27.37 5.34
N GLN A 100 -12.61 -26.76 4.72
CA GLN A 100 -11.19 -27.03 4.95
C GLN A 100 -10.52 -25.95 5.80
N VAL A 101 -11.24 -24.90 6.17
CA VAL A 101 -10.73 -23.81 7.00
C VAL A 101 -10.58 -24.27 8.44
N THR A 102 -9.44 -23.97 9.05
CA THR A 102 -9.15 -24.31 10.45
C THR A 102 -8.82 -23.05 11.25
N ALA A 103 -8.75 -23.19 12.58
CA ALA A 103 -8.40 -22.07 13.46
C ALA A 103 -7.03 -21.48 13.10
N GLU A 104 -6.07 -22.34 12.74
CA GLU A 104 -4.70 -21.98 12.38
C GLU A 104 -4.63 -21.02 11.19
N ASP A 105 -5.63 -21.01 10.30
CA ASP A 105 -5.70 -20.06 9.18
C ASP A 105 -5.85 -18.59 9.64
N PHE A 106 -6.23 -18.37 10.92
CA PHE A 106 -6.43 -17.05 11.55
C PHE A 106 -5.41 -16.71 12.64
N PHE A 107 -4.40 -17.56 12.87
CA PHE A 107 -3.35 -17.28 13.86
C PHE A 107 -1.98 -17.08 13.20
N ALA A 108 -1.29 -16.03 13.60
CA ALA A 108 0.11 -15.79 13.26
C ALA A 108 0.93 -15.54 14.53
N MET A 109 2.08 -16.22 14.62
CA MET A 109 3.14 -15.92 15.61
C MET A 109 4.21 -15.05 14.95
N GLY A 110 5.07 -14.41 15.76
CA GLY A 110 6.24 -13.68 15.28
C GLY A 110 6.26 -12.21 15.67
N LEU A 111 5.09 -11.58 15.88
CA LEU A 111 5.02 -10.21 16.41
C LEU A 111 5.41 -10.12 17.89
N ASP A 112 5.49 -11.25 18.58
CA ASP A 112 6.04 -11.38 19.93
C ASP A 112 7.57 -11.22 19.96
N LYS A 113 8.25 -11.51 18.85
CA LYS A 113 9.72 -11.47 18.74
C LYS A 113 10.21 -10.16 18.15
N ALA A 114 11.35 -9.68 18.65
CA ALA A 114 12.00 -8.50 18.09
C ALA A 114 12.67 -8.83 16.75
N GLY A 115 12.47 -7.96 15.76
CA GLY A 115 13.18 -8.02 14.49
C GLY A 115 14.68 -7.69 14.63
N ASN A 116 15.50 -8.19 13.69
CA ASN A 116 16.93 -7.90 13.66
C ASN A 116 17.20 -6.49 13.14
N THR A 117 17.64 -5.59 14.02
CA THR A 117 17.99 -4.21 13.69
C THR A 117 19.47 -3.99 13.37
N GLU A 118 20.28 -5.05 13.25
CA GLU A 118 21.68 -5.00 12.80
C GLU A 118 21.77 -4.80 11.29
N ASN A 119 21.33 -3.63 10.82
CA ASN A 119 21.36 -3.22 9.43
C ASN A 119 21.64 -1.71 9.31
N LYS A 120 21.89 -1.23 8.08
CA LYS A 120 22.29 0.17 7.84
C LYS A 120 21.29 1.22 8.32
N VAL A 121 20.01 0.88 8.36
CA VAL A 121 18.95 1.81 8.77
C VAL A 121 18.60 1.65 10.25
N GLY A 122 19.07 0.59 10.91
CA GLY A 122 18.85 0.38 12.35
C GLY A 122 17.39 0.11 12.71
N SER A 123 16.58 -0.38 11.79
CA SER A 123 15.18 -0.74 12.03
C SER A 123 14.78 -2.01 11.28
N MET A 124 13.72 -2.67 11.73
CA MET A 124 13.16 -3.85 11.09
C MET A 124 11.63 -3.83 11.20
N VAL A 125 10.94 -3.91 10.06
CA VAL A 125 9.50 -4.02 9.95
C VAL A 125 9.13 -5.49 9.77
N THR A 126 8.34 -6.03 10.68
CA THR A 126 7.75 -7.37 10.62
C THR A 126 6.27 -7.23 10.33
N ALA A 127 5.85 -7.59 9.12
CA ALA A 127 4.46 -7.45 8.70
C ALA A 127 3.66 -8.75 8.91
N VAL A 128 2.40 -8.59 9.30
CA VAL A 128 1.35 -9.61 9.26
C VAL A 128 0.26 -9.10 8.34
N ASN A 129 0.46 -9.37 7.04
CA ASN A 129 -0.46 -9.11 5.95
C ASN A 129 -1.04 -10.44 5.42
N VAL A 130 -1.92 -10.38 4.43
CA VAL A 130 -2.55 -11.59 3.85
C VAL A 130 -1.54 -12.65 3.36
N ASN A 131 -0.35 -12.22 2.93
CA ASN A 131 0.72 -13.11 2.49
C ASN A 131 1.33 -13.92 3.65
N LYS A 132 1.26 -13.42 4.89
CA LYS A 132 1.72 -14.14 6.10
C LYS A 132 0.57 -14.78 6.86
N LEU A 133 -0.61 -14.18 6.86
CA LEU A 133 -1.82 -14.67 7.54
C LEU A 133 -3.00 -14.74 6.57
N ALA A 134 -3.32 -15.94 6.08
CA ALA A 134 -4.29 -16.14 5.00
C ALA A 134 -5.72 -15.72 5.39
N GLY A 135 -6.08 -15.81 6.67
CA GLY A 135 -7.38 -15.38 7.19
C GLY A 135 -7.65 -13.88 7.10
N LEU A 136 -6.64 -13.04 6.80
CA LEU A 136 -6.84 -11.60 6.59
C LEU A 136 -7.47 -11.25 5.23
N ASN A 137 -7.56 -12.22 4.31
CA ASN A 137 -8.12 -11.98 2.99
C ASN A 137 -9.59 -11.52 3.08
N THR A 138 -9.92 -10.48 2.31
CA THR A 138 -11.18 -9.72 2.28
C THR A 138 -11.48 -8.87 3.51
N LEU A 139 -10.68 -8.91 4.58
CA LEU A 139 -10.97 -8.18 5.82
C LEU A 139 -10.48 -6.72 5.81
N GLY A 140 -9.68 -6.33 4.82
CA GLY A 140 -9.24 -4.94 4.69
C GLY A 140 -8.32 -4.46 5.81
N ILE A 141 -7.63 -5.38 6.50
CA ILE A 141 -6.74 -5.05 7.62
C ILE A 141 -5.44 -5.85 7.58
N SER A 142 -4.37 -5.24 8.09
CA SER A 142 -3.11 -5.90 8.40
C SER A 142 -2.43 -5.22 9.59
N MET A 143 -1.34 -5.80 10.09
CA MET A 143 -0.59 -5.28 11.23
C MET A 143 0.91 -5.35 10.98
N VAL A 144 1.67 -4.45 11.58
CA VAL A 144 3.13 -4.45 11.57
C VAL A 144 3.66 -4.26 12.98
N ARG A 145 4.79 -4.91 13.28
CA ARG A 145 5.70 -4.53 14.35
C ARG A 145 6.94 -3.91 13.75
N ILE A 146 7.42 -2.83 14.31
CA ILE A 146 8.64 -2.16 13.89
C ILE A 146 9.56 -2.05 15.09
N ASP A 147 10.71 -2.71 15.02
CA ASP A 147 11.77 -2.60 16.02
C ASP A 147 12.81 -1.57 15.56
N TYR A 148 13.23 -0.68 16.46
CA TYR A 148 14.25 0.33 16.22
C TYR A 148 15.43 0.14 17.18
N ALA A 149 16.64 0.09 16.64
CA ALA A 149 17.86 0.33 17.40
C ALA A 149 17.91 1.80 17.88
N PRO A 150 18.79 2.14 18.85
CA PRO A 150 19.12 3.54 19.11
C PRO A 150 19.51 4.23 17.82
N ARG A 151 18.95 5.41 17.54
CA ARG A 151 19.17 6.15 16.28
C ARG A 151 18.69 5.43 15.01
N GLY A 152 17.86 4.40 15.15
CA GLY A 152 17.25 3.68 14.03
C GLY A 152 16.25 4.54 13.26
N LEU A 153 16.20 4.32 11.94
CA LEU A 153 15.33 4.99 10.99
C LEU A 153 14.51 3.93 10.26
N ASN A 154 13.19 4.06 10.26
CA ASN A 154 12.37 3.51 9.20
C ASN A 154 12.35 4.56 8.09
N PRO A 155 13.03 4.34 6.95
CA PRO A 155 13.30 5.40 5.96
C PRO A 155 12.02 6.02 5.38
N PRO A 156 12.11 7.18 4.70
CA PRO A 156 10.99 7.73 3.96
C PRO A 156 10.37 6.69 3.01
N HIS A 157 9.09 6.40 3.24
CA HIS A 157 8.31 5.43 2.47
C HIS A 157 6.87 5.91 2.29
N THR A 158 6.16 5.27 1.37
CA THR A 158 4.72 5.42 1.18
C THR A 158 4.08 4.04 1.01
N HIS A 159 2.78 3.95 1.26
CA HIS A 159 1.99 2.76 1.03
C HIS A 159 1.08 3.00 -0.19
N PRO A 160 1.31 2.29 -1.31
CA PRO A 160 0.59 2.52 -2.57
C PRO A 160 -0.87 2.06 -2.51
N VAL A 161 -1.18 1.01 -1.72
CA VAL A 161 -2.56 0.62 -1.41
C VAL A 161 -2.93 1.26 -0.07
N PRO A 162 -3.95 2.13 -0.03
CA PRO A 162 -4.25 2.98 1.12
C PRO A 162 -4.42 2.25 2.46
N PRO A 163 -3.51 2.42 3.42
CA PRO A 163 -3.78 2.11 4.80
C PRO A 163 -4.24 3.39 5.53
N ARG A 164 -5.33 3.26 6.27
CA ARG A 164 -5.98 4.30 7.07
C ARG A 164 -5.52 4.30 8.53
N SER A 165 -4.68 3.34 8.93
CA SER A 165 -4.39 3.10 10.34
C SER A 165 -2.91 3.22 10.72
N SER A 166 -2.75 3.35 12.04
CA SER A 166 -1.70 4.07 12.74
C SER A 166 -0.72 3.14 13.44
N PRO A 167 0.60 3.42 13.43
CA PRO A 167 1.53 2.91 14.43
C PRO A 167 1.27 3.54 15.82
N THR A 168 1.14 2.68 16.83
CA THR A 168 1.24 3.01 18.26
C THR A 168 2.65 2.67 18.72
N ALA A 169 3.33 3.60 19.38
CA ALA A 169 4.71 3.42 19.84
C ALA A 169 4.78 2.99 21.31
N LEU A 170 5.66 2.03 21.61
CA LEU A 170 6.17 1.72 22.94
C LEU A 170 7.59 2.31 23.05
N GLY A 171 7.69 3.53 23.59
CA GLY A 171 8.90 4.37 23.64
C GLY A 171 8.76 5.68 22.84
N ARG A 172 9.84 6.48 22.79
CA ARG A 172 9.84 7.79 22.10
C ARG A 172 10.25 7.67 20.63
N LEU A 173 9.33 7.94 19.71
CA LEU A 173 9.57 7.98 18.27
C LEU A 173 9.28 9.35 17.68
N ARG A 174 10.16 9.83 16.81
CA ARG A 174 9.88 10.98 15.95
C ARG A 174 9.20 10.51 14.69
N HIS A 175 7.95 10.91 14.51
CA HIS A 175 7.22 10.73 13.28
C HIS A 175 7.18 12.04 12.51
N ILE A 176 7.53 11.98 11.22
CA ILE A 176 7.45 13.12 10.33
C ILE A 176 6.69 12.73 9.07
N GLN A 177 5.71 13.57 8.73
CA GLN A 177 4.88 13.43 7.55
C GLN A 177 4.95 14.69 6.70
N HIS A 178 5.09 14.51 5.38
CA HIS A 178 5.14 15.65 4.46
C HIS A 178 3.73 16.01 3.97
N ARG A 179 3.33 17.28 4.16
CA ARG A 179 2.10 17.85 3.59
C ARG A 179 2.45 18.66 2.34
N GLN A 180 1.72 18.49 1.24
CA GLN A 180 2.06 19.09 -0.07
C GLN A 180 2.10 20.64 -0.12
N ARG A 181 1.70 21.37 0.93
CA ARG A 181 1.72 22.85 0.92
C ARG A 181 2.04 23.54 2.26
N GLN A 182 2.43 22.80 3.31
CA GLN A 182 2.83 23.37 4.61
C GLN A 182 3.90 22.50 5.28
N SER A 183 4.67 23.11 6.18
CA SER A 183 5.72 22.51 7.02
C SER A 183 5.44 21.07 7.40
N SER A 184 6.45 20.21 7.33
CA SER A 184 6.43 18.84 7.85
C SER A 184 5.86 18.81 9.26
N LEU A 185 4.84 17.97 9.49
CA LEU A 185 4.29 17.77 10.82
C LEU A 185 5.29 16.93 11.60
N HIS A 186 5.95 17.54 12.58
CA HIS A 186 6.85 16.86 13.50
C HIS A 186 6.05 16.49 14.74
N GLN A 187 5.96 15.20 15.02
CA GLN A 187 5.37 14.75 16.26
C GLN A 187 6.30 13.76 16.95
N ASP A 188 6.76 14.15 18.14
CA ASP A 188 7.37 13.24 19.09
C ASP A 188 6.22 12.39 19.68
N ALA A 189 6.15 11.13 19.28
CA ALA A 189 5.29 10.14 19.88
C ALA A 189 6.04 9.55 21.07
N GLU A 190 5.72 10.05 22.27
CA GLU A 190 6.07 9.35 23.51
C GLU A 190 5.31 8.02 23.64
N GLU A 191 5.78 7.17 24.54
CA GLU A 191 5.18 5.87 24.80
C GLU A 191 3.65 5.97 25.03
N GLY A 192 2.89 5.09 24.37
CA GLY A 192 1.44 5.05 24.46
C GLY A 192 0.70 6.09 23.60
N ARG A 193 1.39 7.00 22.91
CA ARG A 193 0.78 7.90 21.93
C ARG A 193 0.56 7.20 20.58
N ARG A 194 -0.53 7.58 19.92
CA ARG A 194 -0.94 7.09 18.59
C ARG A 194 -0.69 8.18 17.56
N VAL A 195 -0.08 7.83 16.43
CA VAL A 195 0.10 8.76 15.31
C VAL A 195 -0.61 8.22 14.09
N CYS A 196 -1.55 8.98 13.53
CA CYS A 196 -2.25 8.62 12.30
C CYS A 196 -1.52 9.19 11.10
N VAL A 197 -1.27 8.35 10.10
CA VAL A 197 -0.64 8.72 8.84
C VAL A 197 -1.69 8.65 7.73
N PRO A 198 -2.17 9.81 7.22
CA PRO A 198 -3.02 9.84 6.05
C PRO A 198 -2.42 9.12 4.84
N GLU A 199 -3.34 8.54 4.07
CA GLU A 199 -3.13 7.78 2.85
C GLU A 199 -2.16 8.43 1.85
N GLY A 200 -1.30 7.59 1.25
CA GLY A 200 -0.42 7.95 0.13
C GLY A 200 0.71 8.92 0.45
N LEU A 201 0.80 9.42 1.69
CA LEU A 201 1.80 10.40 2.07
C LEU A 201 3.15 9.74 2.39
N ILE A 202 4.21 10.39 1.92
CA ILE A 202 5.57 10.05 2.32
C ILE A 202 5.73 10.38 3.81
N HIS A 203 6.12 9.37 4.57
CA HIS A 203 6.33 9.47 6.01
C HIS A 203 7.56 8.65 6.42
N PHE A 204 8.10 8.95 7.60
CA PHE A 204 9.20 8.19 8.19
C PHE A 204 9.11 8.19 9.71
N GLN A 205 9.86 7.29 10.33
CA GLN A 205 9.97 7.22 11.78
C GLN A 205 11.43 7.12 12.16
N PHE A 206 11.82 7.89 13.17
CA PHE A 206 13.17 7.91 13.67
C PHE A 206 13.16 7.75 15.18
N ASN A 207 14.01 6.88 15.71
CA ASN A 207 14.24 6.76 17.14
C ASN A 207 15.34 7.75 17.57
N PRO A 208 15.00 8.92 18.17
CA PRO A 208 16.02 9.85 18.65
C PRO A 208 16.75 9.39 19.90
N GLY A 209 16.18 8.42 20.62
CA GLY A 209 16.64 7.97 21.91
C GLY A 209 17.90 7.12 21.83
N HIS A 210 18.42 6.81 23.01
CA HIS A 210 19.61 5.98 23.21
C HIS A 210 19.28 4.51 23.54
N THR A 211 17.99 4.17 23.57
CA THR A 211 17.48 2.83 23.87
C THR A 211 16.73 2.27 22.67
N LYS A 212 16.51 0.95 22.64
CA LYS A 212 15.65 0.30 21.63
C LYS A 212 14.20 0.75 21.81
N THR A 213 13.42 0.79 20.74
CA THR A 213 12.02 1.21 20.74
C THR A 213 11.21 0.35 19.80
N VAL A 214 9.94 0.09 20.12
CA VAL A 214 9.05 -0.73 19.30
C VAL A 214 7.82 0.10 18.90
N ALA A 215 7.34 -0.06 17.68
CA ALA A 215 6.03 0.44 17.26
C ALA A 215 5.18 -0.70 16.73
N ILE A 216 3.89 -0.69 17.04
CA ILE A 216 2.89 -1.62 16.51
C ILE A 216 1.87 -0.82 15.71
N GLY A 217 1.76 -1.09 14.40
CA GLY A 217 0.81 -0.41 13.53
C GLY A 217 -0.27 -1.32 13.00
N ALA A 218 -1.52 -0.86 13.03
CA ALA A 218 -2.58 -1.44 12.22
C ALA A 218 -2.61 -0.72 10.87
N LEU A 219 -2.96 -1.40 9.79
CA LEU A 219 -3.09 -0.84 8.44
C LEU A 219 -4.46 -1.24 7.88
N SER A 220 -5.14 -0.35 7.16
CA SER A 220 -6.49 -0.62 6.61
C SER A 220 -6.45 -1.18 5.18
N SER A 221 -5.53 -2.10 4.96
CA SER A 221 -5.52 -2.96 3.79
C SER A 221 -4.96 -4.30 4.21
N GLN A 222 -5.46 -5.39 3.64
CA GLN A 222 -4.89 -6.72 3.78
C GLN A 222 -3.50 -6.81 3.16
N ASN A 223 -3.18 -5.94 2.20
CA ASN A 223 -1.89 -5.84 1.54
C ASN A 223 -1.57 -4.37 1.18
N PRO A 224 -1.13 -3.55 2.15
CA PRO A 224 -0.91 -2.12 1.94
C PRO A 224 0.23 -1.81 0.93
N GLY A 225 1.16 -2.77 0.75
CA GLY A 225 2.41 -2.54 0.03
C GLY A 225 3.30 -1.53 0.75
N THR A 226 4.58 -1.47 0.41
CA THR A 226 5.50 -0.46 0.92
C THR A 226 6.48 -0.08 -0.17
N ILE A 227 6.62 1.22 -0.42
CA ILE A 227 7.61 1.76 -1.35
C ILE A 227 8.57 2.64 -0.56
N THR A 228 9.76 2.12 -0.31
CA THR A 228 10.87 2.91 0.24
C THR A 228 11.39 3.85 -0.84
N ILE A 229 11.31 5.16 -0.61
CA ILE A 229 11.54 6.18 -1.64
C ILE A 229 12.96 6.07 -2.22
N ALA A 230 13.97 5.93 -1.36
CA ALA A 230 15.35 5.84 -1.81
C ALA A 230 15.59 4.57 -2.65
N ASN A 231 14.99 3.44 -2.27
CA ASN A 231 15.10 2.17 -3.02
C ASN A 231 14.41 2.29 -4.39
N ALA A 232 13.25 2.94 -4.46
CA ALA A 232 12.53 3.14 -5.72
C ALA A 232 13.28 4.08 -6.68
N VAL A 233 13.87 5.16 -6.15
CA VAL A 233 14.54 6.19 -6.95
C VAL A 233 15.95 5.76 -7.36
N PHE A 234 16.75 5.25 -6.42
CA PHE A 234 18.18 4.99 -6.64
C PHE A 234 18.54 3.50 -6.70
N GLY A 235 17.66 2.60 -6.23
CA GLY A 235 17.89 1.15 -6.20
C GLY A 235 17.02 0.34 -7.15
N SER A 236 16.28 0.99 -8.06
CA SER A 236 15.37 0.32 -9.00
C SER A 236 16.12 -0.53 -10.04
N LYS A 237 15.42 -1.54 -10.57
CA LYS A 237 15.94 -2.46 -11.60
C LYS A 237 14.96 -2.53 -12.76
N PRO A 238 15.31 -2.07 -13.98
CA PRO A 238 16.57 -1.39 -14.32
C PRO A 238 16.69 -0.01 -13.63
N PRO A 239 17.91 0.54 -13.45
CA PRO A 239 18.10 1.86 -12.85
C PRO A 239 17.41 2.96 -13.67
N ILE A 240 16.89 3.99 -12.98
CA ILE A 240 16.44 5.22 -13.64
C ILE A 240 17.66 5.93 -14.23
N SER A 241 17.50 6.50 -15.43
CA SER A 241 18.57 7.24 -16.10
C SER A 241 19.16 8.34 -15.21
N ASP A 242 20.48 8.38 -15.15
CA ASP A 242 21.28 9.40 -14.47
C ASP A 242 20.95 10.81 -14.96
N ASP A 243 20.69 11.01 -16.26
CA ASP A 243 20.23 12.27 -16.84
C ASP A 243 18.90 12.74 -16.25
N VAL A 244 17.97 11.81 -16.01
CA VAL A 244 16.66 12.11 -15.43
C VAL A 244 16.82 12.49 -13.97
N LEU A 245 17.56 11.70 -13.19
CA LEU A 245 17.76 11.95 -11.77
C LEU A 245 18.60 13.21 -11.51
N ALA A 246 19.65 13.45 -12.30
CA ALA A 246 20.47 14.65 -12.18
C ALA A 246 19.64 15.93 -12.36
N LYS A 247 18.73 15.94 -13.36
CA LYS A 247 17.79 17.03 -13.57
C LYS A 247 16.73 17.14 -12.47
N ALA A 248 16.15 16.01 -12.06
CA ALA A 248 15.09 15.98 -11.05
C ALA A 248 15.59 16.44 -9.67
N PHE A 249 16.80 16.03 -9.28
CA PHE A 249 17.43 16.38 -8.01
C PHE A 249 18.33 17.63 -8.07
N GLN A 250 18.55 18.19 -9.26
CA GLN A 250 19.38 19.37 -9.50
C GLN A 250 20.84 19.19 -9.02
N VAL A 251 21.40 18.02 -9.30
CA VAL A 251 22.78 17.63 -8.95
C VAL A 251 23.52 17.13 -10.19
N ASP A 252 24.83 16.93 -10.08
CA ASP A 252 25.61 16.34 -11.17
C ASP A 252 25.43 14.82 -11.25
N LYS A 253 25.75 14.25 -12.42
CA LYS A 253 25.64 12.81 -12.69
C LYS A 253 26.50 11.96 -11.76
N LYS A 254 27.70 12.41 -11.36
CA LYS A 254 28.57 11.60 -10.48
C LYS A 254 27.94 11.43 -9.10
N THR A 255 27.24 12.45 -8.61
CA THR A 255 26.46 12.34 -7.38
C THR A 255 25.34 11.30 -7.51
N VAL A 256 24.63 11.28 -8.65
CA VAL A 256 23.61 10.26 -8.92
C VAL A 256 24.21 8.87 -9.02
N ASP A 257 25.29 8.69 -9.79
CA ASP A 257 25.98 7.41 -9.95
C ASP A 257 26.44 6.87 -8.60
N TRP A 258 26.99 7.76 -7.75
CA TRP A 258 27.38 7.40 -6.38
C TRP A 258 26.19 6.96 -5.53
N LEU A 259 25.05 7.63 -5.61
CA LEU A 259 23.82 7.24 -4.91
C LEU A 259 23.31 5.88 -5.43
N GLN A 260 23.23 5.68 -6.74
CA GLN A 260 22.78 4.42 -7.34
C GLN A 260 23.72 3.25 -7.01
N ALA A 261 25.01 3.51 -6.81
CA ALA A 261 25.98 2.51 -6.36
C ALA A 261 25.84 2.13 -4.87
N GLN A 262 25.05 2.85 -4.07
CA GLN A 262 24.86 2.50 -2.66
C GLN A 262 24.04 1.22 -2.50
N PHE A 263 24.35 0.45 -1.46
CA PHE A 263 23.50 -0.65 -1.01
C PHE A 263 22.29 -0.11 -0.23
N TRP A 264 21.16 -0.06 -0.91
CA TRP A 264 19.85 0.29 -0.37
C TRP A 264 19.25 -0.92 0.36
N ALA A 265 19.24 -0.88 1.69
CA ALA A 265 18.69 -1.97 2.50
C ALA A 265 17.16 -2.01 2.41
N ASP A 266 16.59 -3.20 2.30
CA ASP A 266 15.17 -3.43 2.56
C ASP A 266 15.02 -3.87 4.02
N ASN A 267 14.24 -3.12 4.79
CA ASN A 267 13.92 -3.41 6.18
C ASN A 267 12.49 -3.95 6.35
N ASN A 268 11.81 -4.33 5.26
CA ASN A 268 10.47 -4.92 5.28
C ASN A 268 10.53 -6.44 5.14
N ASN A 269 10.00 -7.18 6.13
CA ASN A 269 9.96 -8.65 6.17
C ASN A 269 8.54 -9.21 6.30
#